data_AF-A0A924CAI3-F1
#
_entry.id   AF-A0A924CAI3-F1
#
_cell.length_a   1.000
_cell.length_b   1.000
_cell.length_c   1.000
_cell.angle_alpha   90.00
_cell.angle_beta   90.00
_cell.angle_gamma   90.00
#
_symmetry.space_group_name_H-M   'P 1'
#
loop_
_entity.id
_entity.type
_entity.pdbx_description
1 polymer ?
#
loop_
_entity_poly.entity_id
_entity_poly.type
_entity_poly.pdbx_seq_one_letter_code
_entity_poly.pdbx_strand_id
1 'polypeptide(L)'
;MLLPGKPTYEPKNLMSSQDTIYNKKVNAYVSEIKLLSGYIISIPFVLLFSYLFYNIANSDTVILWGKEDSFFEWLTALFYFISFVLLLLTFKKNRNIFLVLLGMVMLFGAGEEISWGQRIFGFATPEEINKLNVQHEFNIHNLVIFNGKYMNGELKTGLSRFFEIDMLFKIFTIFFGLVLPFCVYHFKFIASLTKKFKIPVPPISIGIFFAISWIGLKLSLAAIPLEKNTTHYWRIYMAGPEIAEFVSAYIMAVVSLYFYNNRNKNIMGKDFKQLIAS
;
A
#
# COMPACT_ATOMS: atom_id res chain seq x y z
N MET A 1 -39.49 27.14 62.16
CA MET A 1 -39.24 27.76 60.85
C MET A 1 -38.25 26.87 60.11
N LEU A 2 -38.74 25.88 59.36
CA LEU A 2 -37.91 24.93 58.61
C LEU A 2 -37.99 25.34 57.13
N LEU A 3 -36.84 25.70 56.55
CA LEU A 3 -36.73 26.09 55.14
C LEU A 3 -36.97 24.85 54.24
N PRO A 4 -37.73 24.97 53.13
CA PRO A 4 -37.89 23.87 52.19
C PRO A 4 -36.57 23.59 51.46
N GLY A 5 -36.23 22.30 51.37
CA GLY A 5 -34.99 21.83 50.73
C GLY A 5 -34.89 22.25 49.26
N LYS A 6 -33.70 22.68 48.85
CA LYS A 6 -33.38 22.96 47.44
C LYS A 6 -33.54 21.67 46.61
N PRO A 7 -34.12 21.72 45.40
CA PRO A 7 -34.13 20.58 44.51
C PRO A 7 -32.68 20.26 44.08
N THR A 8 -32.23 19.04 44.33
CA THR A 8 -31.00 18.49 43.77
C THR A 8 -31.20 18.31 42.27
N TYR A 9 -30.53 19.15 41.47
CA TYR A 9 -30.46 18.98 40.03
C TYR A 9 -29.44 17.87 39.74
N GLU A 10 -29.89 16.63 39.60
CA GLU A 10 -29.06 15.60 38.97
C GLU A 10 -28.94 15.94 37.48
N PRO A 11 -27.72 16.16 36.94
CA PRO A 11 -27.57 16.31 35.51
C PRO A 11 -27.94 14.98 34.87
N LYS A 12 -29.14 14.90 34.27
CA LYS A 12 -29.46 13.84 33.32
C LYS A 12 -28.36 13.84 32.27
N ASN A 13 -27.61 12.74 32.23
CA ASN A 13 -26.60 12.45 31.23
C ASN A 13 -27.32 12.26 29.87
N LEU A 14 -27.77 13.37 29.28
CA LEU A 14 -28.33 13.43 27.93
C LEU A 14 -27.15 13.44 26.97
N MET A 15 -26.47 12.30 26.83
CA MET A 15 -25.61 12.10 25.65
C MET A 15 -26.49 12.30 24.43
N SER A 16 -26.08 13.22 23.56
CA SER A 16 -26.85 13.52 22.36
C SER A 16 -26.90 12.29 21.45
N SER A 17 -27.92 12.21 20.59
CA SER A 17 -28.00 11.15 19.57
C SER A 17 -26.77 11.15 18.65
N GLN A 18 -26.15 12.32 18.43
CA GLN A 18 -24.90 12.47 17.70
C GLN A 18 -23.72 11.85 18.45
N ASP A 19 -23.59 12.03 19.76
CA ASP A 19 -22.56 11.40 20.58
C ASP A 19 -22.66 9.87 20.54
N THR A 20 -23.88 9.36 20.56
CA THR A 20 -24.16 7.92 20.49
C THR A 20 -23.73 7.33 19.13
N ILE A 21 -24.03 8.02 18.03
CA ILE A 21 -23.63 7.61 16.67
C ILE A 21 -22.11 7.71 16.50
N TYR A 22 -21.49 8.78 16.99
CA TYR A 22 -20.05 8.97 16.94
C TYR A 22 -19.31 7.86 17.68
N ASN A 23 -19.70 7.58 18.92
CA ASN A 23 -19.11 6.51 19.72
C ASN A 23 -19.27 5.14 19.07
N LYS A 24 -20.42 4.87 18.44
CA LYS A 24 -20.62 3.64 17.66
C LYS A 24 -19.63 3.54 16.50
N LYS A 25 -19.38 4.64 15.77
CA LYS A 25 -18.43 4.64 14.65
C LYS A 25 -16.99 4.42 15.11
N VAL A 26 -16.55 5.12 16.15
CA VAL A 26 -15.20 4.96 16.72
C VAL A 26 -14.99 3.53 17.20
N ASN A 27 -15.97 2.98 17.95
CA ASN A 27 -15.90 1.60 18.43
C ASN A 27 -15.79 0.59 17.28
N ALA A 28 -16.40 0.84 16.12
CA ALA A 28 -16.27 -0.04 14.96
C ALA A 28 -14.83 -0.07 14.42
N TYR A 29 -14.14 1.07 14.34
CA TYR A 29 -12.72 1.12 13.96
C TYR A 29 -11.83 0.40 14.97
N VAL A 30 -12.06 0.63 16.27
CA VAL A 30 -11.31 -0.06 17.34
C VAL A 30 -11.52 -1.57 17.26
N SER A 31 -12.75 -2.03 17.03
CA SER A 31 -13.08 -3.45 16.85
C SER A 31 -12.41 -4.04 15.62
N GLU A 32 -12.37 -3.32 14.50
CA GLU A 32 -11.64 -3.76 13.31
C GLU A 32 -10.15 -4.00 13.62
N ILE A 33 -9.49 -3.04 14.27
CA ILE A 33 -8.07 -3.16 14.66
C ILE A 33 -7.85 -4.39 15.56
N LYS A 34 -8.70 -4.57 16.59
CA LYS A 34 -8.58 -5.71 17.52
C LYS A 34 -8.73 -7.06 16.82
N LEU A 35 -9.75 -7.18 15.98
CA LEU A 35 -10.07 -8.43 15.28
C LEU A 35 -9.08 -8.75 14.14
N LEU A 36 -8.42 -7.74 13.59
CA LEU A 36 -7.41 -7.89 12.55
C LEU A 36 -5.98 -7.77 13.06
N SER A 37 -5.77 -7.78 14.38
CA SER A 37 -4.44 -7.69 15.01
C SER A 37 -3.45 -8.71 14.46
N GLY A 38 -3.87 -9.94 14.16
CA GLY A 38 -3.03 -10.97 13.56
C GLY A 38 -2.51 -10.63 12.14
N TYR A 39 -3.21 -9.78 11.39
CA TYR A 39 -2.74 -9.25 10.10
C TYR A 39 -1.87 -8.01 10.29
N ILE A 40 -2.24 -7.16 11.25
CA ILE A 40 -1.63 -5.85 11.45
C ILE A 40 -0.24 -5.96 12.11
N ILE A 41 -0.06 -6.91 13.04
CA ILE A 41 1.06 -6.88 13.97
C ILE A 41 2.43 -6.89 13.29
N SER A 42 2.58 -7.56 12.14
CA SER A 42 3.86 -7.65 11.44
C SER A 42 4.21 -6.40 10.64
N ILE A 43 3.23 -5.61 10.20
CA ILE A 43 3.44 -4.45 9.32
C ILE A 43 4.31 -3.37 10.00
N PRO A 44 4.05 -2.96 11.26
CA PRO A 44 4.93 -2.02 11.97
C PRO A 44 6.37 -2.49 12.09
N PHE A 45 6.62 -3.80 12.27
CA PHE A 45 7.99 -4.32 12.36
C PHE A 45 8.71 -4.23 11.01
N VAL A 46 8.06 -4.60 9.91
CA VAL A 46 8.65 -4.47 8.57
C VAL A 46 8.91 -2.99 8.24
N LEU A 47 7.95 -2.11 8.52
CA LEU A 47 8.10 -0.67 8.35
C LEU A 47 9.29 -0.12 9.15
N LEU A 48 9.32 -0.41 10.45
CA LEU A 48 10.36 0.07 11.35
C LEU A 48 11.72 -0.46 10.92
N PHE A 49 11.83 -1.77 10.64
CA PHE A 49 13.08 -2.36 10.16
C PHE A 49 13.57 -1.69 8.88
N SER A 50 12.68 -1.51 7.90
CA SER A 50 13.02 -0.95 6.58
C SER A 50 13.56 0.49 6.69
N TYR A 51 12.86 1.34 7.45
CA TYR A 51 13.28 2.73 7.60
C TYR A 51 14.42 2.89 8.60
N LEU A 52 14.53 2.06 9.65
CA LEU A 52 15.75 2.06 10.48
C LEU A 52 16.97 1.61 9.68
N PHE A 53 16.84 0.58 8.85
CA PHE A 53 17.90 0.15 7.94
C PHE A 53 18.32 1.32 7.05
N TYR A 54 17.37 1.98 6.38
CA TYR A 54 17.68 3.10 5.48
C TYR A 54 18.39 4.27 6.19
N ASN A 55 18.00 4.60 7.42
CA ASN A 55 18.52 5.76 8.13
C ASN A 55 19.81 5.48 8.93
N ILE A 56 20.08 4.22 9.31
CA ILE A 56 21.17 3.88 10.24
C ILE A 56 22.27 3.05 9.58
N ALA A 57 21.95 2.23 8.57
CA ALA A 57 22.96 1.43 7.89
C ALA A 57 23.96 2.33 7.15
N ASN A 58 25.16 1.79 6.91
CA ASN A 58 26.16 2.48 6.10
C ASN A 58 25.60 2.76 4.69
N SER A 59 25.87 3.96 4.17
CA SER A 59 25.35 4.42 2.87
C SER A 59 25.66 3.47 1.71
N ASP A 60 26.86 2.88 1.66
CA ASP A 60 27.21 1.91 0.62
C ASP A 60 26.36 0.64 0.71
N THR A 61 26.02 0.21 1.93
CA THR A 61 25.11 -0.94 2.15
C THR A 61 23.69 -0.60 1.70
N VAL A 62 23.20 0.60 2.02
CA VAL A 62 21.87 1.08 1.57
C VAL A 62 21.81 1.11 0.05
N ILE A 63 22.83 1.67 -0.60
CA ILE A 63 22.94 1.68 -2.07
C ILE A 63 23.00 0.26 -2.64
N LEU A 64 23.78 -0.64 -2.03
CA LEU A 64 23.93 -2.01 -2.52
C LEU A 64 22.61 -2.80 -2.44
N TRP A 65 21.82 -2.58 -1.39
CA TRP A 65 20.59 -3.33 -1.13
C TRP A 65 19.36 -2.74 -1.80
N GLY A 66 19.40 -1.47 -2.23
CA GLY A 66 18.31 -0.77 -2.90
C GLY A 66 18.70 -0.18 -4.26
N LYS A 67 19.66 -0.78 -4.96
CA LYS A 67 19.92 -0.49 -6.38
C LYS A 67 19.12 -1.43 -7.28
N GLU A 68 19.12 -1.17 -8.58
CA GLU A 68 18.62 -2.15 -9.57
C GLU A 68 19.20 -3.55 -9.38
N ASP A 69 18.34 -4.55 -9.51
CA ASP A 69 18.57 -5.98 -9.30
C ASP A 69 19.12 -6.31 -7.90
N SER A 70 18.55 -5.69 -6.88
CA SER A 70 19.01 -5.86 -5.49
C SER A 70 17.99 -6.54 -4.57
N PHE A 71 18.41 -6.75 -3.33
CA PHE A 71 17.65 -7.47 -2.32
C PHE A 71 16.21 -6.97 -2.18
N PHE A 72 15.97 -5.65 -2.16
CA PHE A 72 14.63 -5.12 -1.98
C PHE A 72 13.73 -5.38 -3.20
N GLU A 73 14.21 -5.22 -4.44
CA GLU A 73 13.43 -5.54 -5.65
C GLU A 73 13.05 -7.03 -5.71
N TRP A 74 13.98 -7.93 -5.39
CA TRP A 74 13.68 -9.36 -5.32
C TRP A 74 12.60 -9.67 -4.28
N LEU A 75 12.58 -8.95 -3.15
CA LEU A 75 11.51 -9.06 -2.16
C LEU A 75 10.20 -8.43 -2.66
N THR A 76 10.25 -7.27 -3.33
CA THR A 76 9.09 -6.61 -3.95
C THR A 76 8.41 -7.59 -4.91
N ALA A 77 9.19 -8.17 -5.84
CA ALA A 77 8.73 -9.17 -6.79
C ALA A 77 8.12 -10.40 -6.09
N LEU A 78 8.78 -10.91 -5.05
CA LEU A 78 8.29 -12.04 -4.27
C LEU A 78 6.93 -11.74 -3.62
N PHE A 79 6.77 -10.59 -2.95
CA PHE A 79 5.52 -10.24 -2.27
C PHE A 79 4.39 -9.93 -3.24
N TYR A 80 4.67 -9.32 -4.40
CA TYR A 80 3.70 -9.19 -5.47
C TYR A 80 3.28 -10.55 -6.04
N PHE A 81 4.22 -11.47 -6.25
CA PHE A 81 3.89 -12.81 -6.71
C PHE A 81 3.06 -13.60 -5.67
N ILE A 82 3.39 -13.51 -4.38
CA ILE A 82 2.58 -14.06 -3.29
C ILE A 82 1.15 -13.47 -3.32
N SER A 83 1.03 -12.15 -3.51
CA SER A 83 -0.26 -11.47 -3.62
C SER A 83 -1.07 -12.02 -4.79
N PHE A 84 -0.47 -12.16 -5.97
CA PHE A 84 -1.09 -12.78 -7.14
C PHE A 84 -1.64 -14.18 -6.83
N VAL A 85 -0.81 -15.05 -6.24
CA VAL A 85 -1.22 -16.43 -5.92
C VAL A 85 -2.40 -16.43 -4.94
N LEU A 86 -2.33 -15.65 -3.85
CA LEU A 86 -3.40 -15.57 -2.86
C LEU A 86 -4.72 -15.07 -3.47
N LEU A 87 -4.65 -14.03 -4.31
CA LEU A 87 -5.82 -13.48 -5.00
C LEU A 87 -6.42 -14.46 -6.00
N LEU A 88 -5.58 -15.19 -6.75
CA LEU A 88 -6.02 -16.23 -7.68
C LEU A 88 -6.70 -17.40 -6.95
N LEU A 89 -6.14 -17.85 -5.83
CA LEU A 89 -6.76 -18.88 -4.98
C LEU A 89 -8.09 -18.41 -4.38
N THR A 90 -8.19 -17.13 -4.03
CA THR A 90 -9.44 -16.52 -3.56
C THR A 90 -10.48 -16.47 -4.69
N PHE A 91 -10.08 -16.07 -5.90
CA PHE A 91 -10.91 -16.09 -7.10
C PHE A 91 -11.46 -17.49 -7.41
N LYS A 92 -10.65 -18.55 -7.28
CA LYS A 92 -11.11 -19.94 -7.49
C LYS A 92 -12.32 -20.31 -6.61
N LYS A 93 -12.47 -19.68 -5.44
CA LYS A 93 -13.60 -19.92 -4.52
C LYS A 93 -14.78 -19.00 -4.75
N ASN A 94 -14.57 -17.70 -4.97
CA ASN A 94 -15.66 -16.72 -5.05
C ASN A 94 -16.04 -16.28 -6.48
N ARG A 95 -15.22 -16.63 -7.48
CA ARG A 95 -15.36 -16.28 -8.90
C ARG A 95 -15.48 -14.76 -9.16
N ASN A 96 -14.88 -13.95 -8.30
CA ASN A 96 -14.91 -12.49 -8.40
C ASN A 96 -13.85 -11.98 -9.38
N ILE A 97 -14.29 -11.43 -10.52
CA ILE A 97 -13.41 -10.92 -11.58
C ILE A 97 -12.44 -9.84 -11.09
N PHE A 98 -12.84 -8.99 -10.14
CA PHE A 98 -11.97 -7.93 -9.63
C PHE A 98 -10.75 -8.47 -8.88
N LEU A 99 -10.84 -9.67 -8.30
CA LEU A 99 -9.68 -10.30 -7.65
C LEU A 99 -8.68 -10.85 -8.66
N VAL A 100 -9.13 -11.40 -9.79
CA VAL A 100 -8.19 -11.81 -10.84
C VAL A 100 -7.59 -10.59 -11.53
N LEU A 101 -8.36 -9.52 -11.75
CA LEU A 101 -7.81 -8.25 -12.26
C LEU A 101 -6.73 -7.70 -11.32
N LEU A 102 -7.02 -7.61 -10.01
CA LEU A 102 -6.04 -7.18 -9.02
C LEU A 102 -4.83 -8.14 -9.00
N GLY A 103 -5.07 -9.45 -9.06
CA GLY A 103 -4.01 -10.45 -9.13
C GLY A 103 -3.12 -10.28 -10.36
N MET A 104 -3.69 -10.00 -11.53
CA MET A 104 -2.93 -9.74 -12.75
C MET A 104 -2.09 -8.47 -12.66
N VAL A 105 -2.59 -7.42 -11.98
CA VAL A 105 -1.77 -6.23 -11.68
C VAL A 105 -0.59 -6.59 -10.78
N MET A 106 -0.80 -7.46 -9.77
CA MET A 106 0.30 -7.94 -8.92
C MET A 106 1.29 -8.81 -9.69
N LEU A 107 0.82 -9.70 -10.57
CA LEU A 107 1.70 -10.52 -11.42
C LEU A 107 2.52 -9.64 -12.37
N PHE A 108 1.89 -8.63 -12.97
CA PHE A 108 2.55 -7.66 -13.82
C PHE A 108 3.64 -6.92 -13.03
N GLY A 109 3.29 -6.36 -11.86
CA GLY A 109 4.28 -5.74 -10.97
C GLY A 109 5.43 -6.68 -10.64
N ALA A 110 5.15 -7.91 -10.20
CA ALA A 110 6.19 -8.90 -9.92
C ALA A 110 7.11 -9.19 -11.11
N GLY A 111 6.56 -9.24 -12.33
CA GLY A 111 7.33 -9.41 -13.55
C GLY A 111 8.21 -8.20 -13.84
N GLU A 112 7.66 -6.99 -13.76
CA GLU A 112 8.37 -5.74 -13.99
C GLU A 112 9.60 -5.60 -13.07
N GLU A 113 9.45 -5.87 -11.77
CA GLU A 113 10.52 -5.78 -10.76
C GLU A 113 11.73 -6.71 -11.02
N ILE A 114 11.55 -7.80 -11.78
CA ILE A 114 12.64 -8.73 -12.15
C ILE A 114 12.90 -8.74 -13.66
N SER A 115 12.42 -7.72 -14.36
CA SER A 115 12.54 -7.59 -15.82
C SER A 115 12.09 -8.85 -16.56
N TRP A 116 10.94 -9.37 -16.14
CA TRP A 116 10.31 -10.60 -16.63
C TRP A 116 11.22 -11.84 -16.61
N GLY A 117 12.16 -11.87 -15.68
CA GLY A 117 13.13 -12.96 -15.55
C GLY A 117 14.24 -12.90 -16.59
N GLN A 118 14.50 -11.74 -17.20
CA GLN A 118 15.57 -11.53 -18.17
C GLN A 118 16.90 -12.14 -17.73
N ARG A 119 17.26 -11.93 -16.46
CA ARG A 119 18.50 -12.42 -15.84
C ARG A 119 18.46 -13.92 -15.54
N ILE A 120 17.27 -14.46 -15.20
CA ILE A 120 17.08 -15.89 -14.91
C ILE A 120 17.17 -16.73 -16.19
N PHE A 121 16.57 -16.24 -17.28
CA PHE A 121 16.49 -16.96 -18.55
C PHE A 121 17.58 -16.53 -19.55
N GLY A 122 18.34 -15.48 -19.24
CA GLY A 122 19.52 -15.05 -20.01
C GLY A 122 19.20 -14.47 -21.39
N PHE A 123 18.02 -13.87 -21.59
CA PHE A 123 17.67 -13.23 -22.86
C PHE A 123 18.05 -11.74 -22.87
N ALA A 124 18.33 -11.20 -24.05
CA ALA A 124 18.70 -9.79 -24.21
C ALA A 124 17.46 -8.90 -24.37
N THR A 125 17.56 -7.63 -23.97
CA THR A 125 16.54 -6.62 -24.24
C THR A 125 16.48 -6.35 -25.75
N PRO A 126 15.32 -6.48 -26.41
CA PRO A 126 15.16 -6.13 -27.82
C PRO A 126 15.55 -4.68 -28.10
N GLU A 127 16.17 -4.43 -29.27
CA GLU A 127 16.73 -3.11 -29.62
C GLU A 127 15.69 -1.97 -29.54
N GLU A 128 14.46 -2.25 -29.97
CA GLU A 128 13.36 -1.27 -29.94
C GLU A 128 12.94 -0.87 -28.52
N ILE A 129 13.02 -1.80 -27.55
CA ILE A 129 12.78 -1.50 -26.14
C ILE A 129 13.98 -0.77 -25.55
N ASN A 130 15.19 -1.22 -25.89
CA ASN A 130 16.45 -0.67 -25.41
C ASN A 130 16.59 0.83 -25.73
N LYS A 131 16.12 1.28 -26.90
CA LYS A 131 16.07 2.70 -27.31
C LYS A 131 15.20 3.59 -26.43
N LEU A 132 14.19 3.01 -25.77
CA LEU A 132 13.18 3.73 -25.00
C LEU A 132 13.20 3.42 -23.51
N ASN A 133 14.01 2.46 -23.08
CA ASN A 133 14.14 2.03 -21.69
C ASN A 133 15.35 2.71 -21.04
N VAL A 134 15.12 3.46 -19.97
CA VAL A 134 16.15 4.27 -19.29
C VAL A 134 17.26 3.40 -18.68
N GLN A 135 16.98 2.12 -18.44
CA GLN A 135 17.89 1.17 -17.81
C GLN A 135 18.31 0.03 -18.73
N HIS A 136 17.87 0.07 -20.00
CA HIS A 136 18.17 -0.95 -21.00
C HIS A 136 17.68 -2.37 -20.63
N GLU A 137 16.63 -2.47 -19.80
CA GLU A 137 16.05 -3.73 -19.35
C GLU A 137 14.77 -4.11 -20.13
N PHE A 138 14.40 -5.38 -20.13
CA PHE A 138 13.14 -5.85 -20.71
C PHE A 138 11.99 -5.69 -19.71
N ASN A 139 11.55 -4.44 -19.54
CA ASN A 139 10.38 -4.10 -18.74
C ASN A 139 9.72 -2.81 -19.28
N ILE A 140 8.48 -2.58 -18.88
CA ILE A 140 7.65 -1.45 -19.29
C ILE A 140 7.83 -0.27 -18.33
N HIS A 141 8.00 -0.52 -17.04
CA HIS A 141 8.10 0.51 -16.00
C HIS A 141 9.39 1.36 -16.14
N ASN A 142 10.45 0.84 -16.79
CA ASN A 142 11.64 1.64 -17.13
C ASN A 142 11.58 2.30 -18.51
N LEU A 143 10.49 2.16 -19.27
CA LEU A 143 10.30 2.99 -20.46
C LEU A 143 10.26 4.47 -20.07
N VAL A 144 10.94 5.32 -20.83
CA VAL A 144 11.12 6.75 -20.55
C VAL A 144 9.80 7.48 -20.28
N ILE A 145 8.68 7.02 -20.83
CA ILE A 145 7.36 7.62 -20.56
C ILE A 145 6.84 7.30 -19.16
N PHE A 146 7.12 6.10 -18.64
CA PHE A 146 6.65 5.59 -17.35
C PHE A 146 7.68 5.67 -16.22
N ASN A 147 8.95 5.88 -16.55
CA ASN A 147 10.02 6.04 -15.57
C ASN A 147 10.05 7.47 -14.99
N GLY A 148 10.57 7.63 -13.77
CA GLY A 148 10.81 8.94 -13.15
C GLY A 148 11.98 9.73 -13.72
N LYS A 149 12.75 9.15 -14.64
CA LYS A 149 13.91 9.77 -15.30
C LYS A 149 13.71 9.87 -16.80
N TYR A 150 14.37 10.85 -17.41
CA TYR A 150 14.58 10.90 -18.85
C TYR A 150 15.78 10.02 -19.25
N MET A 151 15.95 9.76 -20.54
CA MET A 151 17.09 8.97 -21.06
C MET A 151 18.47 9.58 -20.74
N ASN A 152 18.54 10.90 -20.50
CA ASN A 152 19.77 11.59 -20.09
C ASN A 152 20.04 11.48 -18.57
N GLY A 153 19.20 10.76 -17.82
CA GLY A 153 19.31 10.58 -16.38
C GLY A 153 18.71 11.71 -15.52
N GLU A 154 18.20 12.78 -16.14
CA GLU A 154 17.54 13.86 -15.41
C GLU A 154 16.19 13.41 -14.85
N LEU A 155 15.86 13.88 -13.65
CA LEU A 155 14.60 13.57 -12.99
C LEU A 155 13.44 14.35 -13.61
N LYS A 156 12.30 13.67 -13.80
CA LYS A 156 11.05 14.30 -14.15
C LYS A 156 10.51 15.12 -12.98
N THR A 157 9.88 16.25 -13.31
CA THR A 157 9.30 17.18 -12.33
C THR A 157 7.94 17.70 -12.82
N GLY A 158 7.12 18.20 -11.89
CA GLY A 158 5.80 18.76 -12.23
C GLY A 158 4.82 17.71 -12.75
N LEU A 159 4.10 18.05 -13.83
CA LEU A 159 2.99 17.24 -14.36
C LEU A 159 3.44 15.92 -15.00
N SER A 160 4.67 15.83 -15.53
CA SER A 160 5.17 14.60 -16.15
C SER A 160 5.30 13.45 -15.15
N ARG A 161 5.39 13.76 -13.85
CA ARG A 161 5.43 12.77 -12.77
C ARG A 161 4.13 11.98 -12.60
N PHE A 162 3.01 12.51 -13.09
CA PHE A 162 1.72 11.79 -13.00
C PHE A 162 1.67 10.56 -13.89
N PHE A 163 2.54 10.46 -14.89
CA PHE A 163 2.66 9.29 -15.75
C PHE A 163 3.71 8.29 -15.24
N GLU A 164 4.41 8.60 -14.14
CA GLU A 164 5.31 7.67 -13.48
C GLU A 164 4.51 6.50 -12.92
N ILE A 165 4.92 5.28 -13.25
CA ILE A 165 4.25 4.08 -12.79
C ILE A 165 4.25 3.96 -11.25
N ASP A 166 5.33 4.37 -10.58
CA ASP A 166 5.39 4.38 -9.11
C ASP A 166 4.38 5.38 -8.53
N MET A 167 4.17 6.52 -9.20
CA MET A 167 3.19 7.52 -8.77
C MET A 167 1.77 6.99 -8.95
N LEU A 168 1.49 6.37 -10.09
CA LEU A 168 0.20 5.72 -10.35
C LEU A 168 -0.07 4.60 -9.33
N PHE A 169 0.95 3.82 -8.99
CA PHE A 169 0.85 2.76 -7.99
C PHE A 169 0.61 3.32 -6.58
N LYS A 170 1.28 4.40 -6.19
CA LYS A 170 1.04 5.12 -4.92
C LYS A 170 -0.39 5.65 -4.84
N ILE A 171 -0.89 6.27 -5.92
CA ILE A 171 -2.29 6.71 -5.99
C ILE A 171 -3.24 5.52 -5.83
N PHE A 172 -2.97 4.43 -6.56
CA PHE A 172 -3.77 3.22 -6.49
C PHE A 172 -3.82 2.63 -5.08
N THR A 173 -2.69 2.47 -4.39
CA THR A 173 -2.65 1.85 -3.05
C THR A 173 -3.32 2.73 -2.00
N ILE A 174 -3.18 4.05 -2.07
CA ILE A 174 -3.91 4.98 -1.19
C ILE A 174 -5.41 4.93 -1.47
N PHE A 175 -5.81 4.95 -2.74
CA PHE A 175 -7.22 4.88 -3.09
C PHE A 175 -7.84 3.55 -2.64
N PHE A 176 -7.21 2.43 -2.98
CA PHE A 176 -7.70 1.09 -2.69
C PHE A 176 -7.67 0.78 -1.18
N GLY A 177 -6.57 1.08 -0.50
CA GLY A 177 -6.33 0.73 0.90
C GLY A 177 -6.95 1.69 1.92
N LEU A 178 -7.08 2.98 1.58
CA LEU A 178 -7.51 4.01 2.54
C LEU A 178 -8.83 4.67 2.12
N VAL A 179 -8.88 5.26 0.92
CA VAL A 179 -10.03 6.08 0.49
C VAL A 179 -11.28 5.22 0.26
N LEU A 180 -11.15 4.11 -0.46
CA LEU A 180 -12.25 3.20 -0.78
C LEU A 180 -12.93 2.65 0.48
N PRO A 181 -12.25 1.99 1.44
CA PRO A 181 -12.92 1.47 2.63
C PRO A 181 -13.48 2.57 3.54
N PHE A 182 -12.80 3.72 3.62
CA PHE A 182 -13.37 4.90 4.29
C PHE A 182 -14.71 5.31 3.66
N CYS A 183 -14.75 5.44 2.33
CA CYS A 183 -15.93 5.85 1.61
C CYS A 183 -17.07 4.82 1.70
N VAL A 184 -16.75 3.53 1.61
CA VAL A 184 -17.74 2.44 1.76
C VAL A 184 -18.37 2.44 3.14
N TYR A 185 -17.59 2.76 4.19
CA TYR A 185 -18.12 2.81 5.55
C TYR A 185 -19.00 4.03 5.81
N HIS A 186 -18.65 5.20 5.27
CA HIS A 186 -19.35 6.46 5.58
C HIS A 186 -20.45 6.83 4.59
N PHE A 187 -20.40 6.37 3.34
CA PHE A 187 -21.34 6.77 2.29
C PHE A 187 -22.14 5.57 1.75
N LYS A 188 -23.44 5.53 2.06
CA LYS A 188 -24.37 4.45 1.65
C LYS A 188 -24.42 4.24 0.15
N PHE A 189 -24.31 5.31 -0.65
CA PHE A 189 -24.29 5.23 -2.10
C PHE A 189 -23.09 4.38 -2.58
N ILE A 190 -21.89 4.68 -2.09
CA ILE A 190 -20.67 3.93 -2.42
C ILE A 190 -20.78 2.48 -1.95
N ALA A 191 -21.26 2.25 -0.73
CA ALA A 191 -21.49 0.90 -0.20
C ALA A 191 -22.45 0.06 -1.06
N SER A 192 -23.50 0.70 -1.60
CA SER A 192 -24.45 0.04 -2.50
C SER A 192 -23.79 -0.36 -3.82
N LEU A 193 -22.99 0.54 -4.40
CA LEU A 193 -22.23 0.27 -5.64
C LEU A 193 -21.22 -0.86 -5.43
N THR A 194 -20.39 -0.80 -4.39
CA THR A 194 -19.40 -1.85 -4.13
C THR A 194 -20.06 -3.20 -3.88
N LYS A 195 -21.18 -3.23 -3.16
CA LYS A 195 -21.97 -4.46 -2.94
C LYS A 195 -22.58 -5.00 -4.24
N LYS A 196 -23.14 -4.14 -5.09
CA LYS A 196 -23.73 -4.52 -6.39
C LYS A 196 -22.70 -5.15 -7.31
N PHE A 197 -21.54 -4.51 -7.45
CA PHE A 197 -20.46 -4.99 -8.31
C PHE A 197 -19.53 -5.99 -7.62
N LYS A 198 -19.72 -6.24 -6.33
CA LYS A 198 -18.85 -7.09 -5.49
C LYS A 198 -17.38 -6.62 -5.51
N ILE A 199 -17.12 -5.31 -5.55
CA ILE A 199 -15.76 -4.77 -5.56
C ILE A 199 -15.05 -5.18 -4.26
N PRO A 200 -13.83 -5.76 -4.30
CA PRO A 200 -13.06 -6.05 -3.09
C PRO A 200 -12.77 -4.76 -2.32
N VAL A 201 -13.09 -4.73 -1.04
CA VAL A 201 -12.82 -3.59 -0.14
C VAL A 201 -11.89 -4.09 0.96
N PRO A 202 -10.62 -3.65 0.99
CA PRO A 202 -9.68 -4.08 2.02
C PRO A 202 -9.99 -3.40 3.36
N PRO A 203 -9.60 -3.98 4.51
CA PRO A 203 -9.73 -3.31 5.79
C PRO A 203 -8.86 -2.06 5.85
N ILE A 204 -9.44 -0.94 6.25
CA ILE A 204 -8.73 0.35 6.35
C ILE A 204 -7.63 0.32 7.41
N SER A 205 -7.78 -0.50 8.45
CA SER A 205 -6.74 -0.76 9.47
C SER A 205 -5.47 -1.41 8.92
N ILE A 206 -5.54 -2.10 7.78
CA ILE A 206 -4.36 -2.60 7.05
C ILE A 206 -3.92 -1.54 6.04
N GLY A 207 -4.85 -0.99 5.26
CA GLY A 207 -4.51 -0.06 4.18
C GLY A 207 -3.97 1.29 4.62
N ILE A 208 -4.22 1.73 5.86
CA ILE A 208 -3.60 2.95 6.42
C ILE A 208 -2.06 2.89 6.40
N PHE A 209 -1.47 1.69 6.43
CA PHE A 209 -0.02 1.54 6.39
C PHE A 209 0.60 1.92 5.05
N PHE A 210 -0.14 1.96 3.94
CA PHE A 210 0.37 2.54 2.69
C PHE A 210 0.69 4.03 2.86
N ALA A 211 -0.21 4.78 3.51
CA ALA A 211 0.02 6.19 3.81
C ALA A 211 1.15 6.39 4.83
N ILE A 212 1.21 5.55 5.87
CA ILE A 212 2.29 5.60 6.88
C ILE A 212 3.64 5.30 6.22
N SER A 213 3.71 4.31 5.34
CA SER A 213 4.93 4.00 4.58
C SER A 213 5.38 5.22 3.78
N TRP A 214 4.47 5.85 3.03
CA TRP A 214 4.82 7.00 2.22
C TRP A 214 5.31 8.20 3.05
N ILE A 215 4.70 8.46 4.20
CA ILE A 215 5.18 9.47 5.15
C ILE A 215 6.57 9.10 5.68
N GLY A 216 6.78 7.83 6.07
CA GLY A 216 8.06 7.31 6.52
C GLY A 216 9.19 7.50 5.51
N LEU A 217 8.91 7.23 4.23
CA LEU A 217 9.83 7.52 3.13
C LEU A 217 10.17 9.01 3.09
N LYS A 218 9.17 9.90 3.10
CA LYS A 218 9.41 11.36 3.03
C LYS A 218 10.25 11.87 4.19
N LEU A 219 9.97 11.41 5.41
CA LEU A 219 10.75 11.76 6.59
C LEU A 219 12.20 11.25 6.47
N SER A 220 12.38 10.02 6.00
CA SER A 220 13.71 9.42 5.81
C SER A 220 14.51 10.15 4.72
N LEU A 221 13.88 10.50 3.60
CA LEU A 221 14.53 11.28 2.53
C LEU A 221 14.92 12.69 3.00
N ALA A 222 14.10 13.31 3.85
CA ALA A 222 14.40 14.63 4.41
C ALA A 222 15.55 14.61 5.44
N ALA A 223 15.84 13.44 6.02
CA ALA A 223 16.91 13.26 7.00
C ALA A 223 18.29 12.99 6.37
N ILE A 224 18.37 12.73 5.05
CA ILE A 224 19.64 12.47 4.37
C ILE A 224 20.53 13.73 4.43
N PRO A 225 21.74 13.65 5.00
CA PRO A 225 22.68 14.77 4.99
C PRO A 225 23.05 15.16 3.56
N LEU A 226 23.14 16.46 3.29
CA LEU A 226 23.69 16.94 2.02
C LEU A 226 25.18 16.58 1.93
N GLU A 227 25.58 15.92 0.85
CA GLU A 227 26.96 15.53 0.61
C GLU A 227 27.57 16.29 -0.58
N LYS A 228 28.90 16.49 -0.55
CA LYS A 228 29.63 17.09 -1.68
C LYS A 228 29.64 16.20 -2.92
N ASN A 229 29.65 14.88 -2.74
CA ASN A 229 29.56 13.92 -3.83
C ASN A 229 28.09 13.75 -4.23
N THR A 230 27.67 14.53 -5.23
CA THR A 230 26.29 14.55 -5.71
C THR A 230 25.84 13.19 -6.24
N THR A 231 26.71 12.45 -6.94
CA THR A 231 26.38 11.11 -7.46
C THR A 231 26.11 10.12 -6.34
N HIS A 232 26.94 10.12 -5.29
CA HIS A 232 26.76 9.25 -4.14
C HIS A 232 25.46 9.58 -3.39
N TYR A 233 25.23 10.87 -3.11
CA TYR A 233 24.00 11.37 -2.51
C TYR A 233 22.75 10.88 -3.25
N TRP A 234 22.72 11.00 -4.58
CA TRP A 234 21.58 10.58 -5.38
C TRP A 234 21.38 9.07 -5.36
N ARG A 235 22.44 8.27 -5.27
CA ARG A 235 22.32 6.81 -5.13
C ARG A 235 21.66 6.42 -3.81
N ILE A 236 22.02 7.06 -2.70
CA ILE A 236 21.34 6.86 -1.41
C ILE A 236 19.87 7.24 -1.55
N TYR A 237 19.59 8.42 -2.11
CA TYR A 237 18.23 8.93 -2.29
C TYR A 237 17.35 7.96 -3.09
N MET A 238 17.89 7.35 -4.14
CA MET A 238 17.16 6.42 -5.01
C MET A 238 16.87 5.07 -4.34
N ALA A 239 17.65 4.65 -3.34
CA ALA A 239 17.36 3.44 -2.58
C ALA A 239 16.11 3.58 -1.68
N GLY A 240 15.72 4.80 -1.33
CA GLY A 240 14.53 5.06 -0.50
C GLY A 240 13.23 4.58 -1.18
N PRO A 241 12.92 5.03 -2.41
CA PRO A 241 11.81 4.51 -3.21
C PRO A 241 11.73 2.98 -3.27
N GLU A 242 12.84 2.29 -3.59
CA GLU A 242 12.87 0.82 -3.64
C GLU A 242 12.43 0.17 -2.33
N ILE A 243 12.92 0.68 -1.21
CA ILE A 243 12.54 0.19 0.12
C ILE A 243 11.05 0.44 0.40
N ALA A 244 10.52 1.59 -0.01
CA ALA A 244 9.11 1.91 0.18
C ALA A 244 8.19 1.05 -0.71
N GLU A 245 8.66 0.64 -1.88
CA GLU A 245 7.97 -0.26 -2.79
C GLU A 245 7.94 -1.69 -2.23
N PHE A 246 9.06 -2.18 -1.71
CA PHE A 246 9.12 -3.42 -0.92
C PHE A 246 8.09 -3.41 0.21
N VAL A 247 8.06 -2.36 1.03
CA VAL A 247 7.09 -2.24 2.12
C VAL A 247 5.65 -2.24 1.60
N SER A 248 5.40 -1.58 0.48
CA SER A 248 4.07 -1.54 -0.14
C SER A 248 3.65 -2.91 -0.68
N ALA A 249 4.56 -3.65 -1.31
CA ALA A 249 4.35 -5.02 -1.75
C ALA A 249 4.03 -5.95 -0.56
N TYR A 250 4.74 -5.79 0.56
CA TYR A 250 4.44 -6.52 1.80
C TYR A 250 3.03 -6.23 2.33
N ILE A 251 2.63 -4.95 2.42
CA ILE A 251 1.29 -4.56 2.87
C ILE A 251 0.22 -5.16 1.93
N MET A 252 0.46 -5.13 0.61
CA MET A 252 -0.43 -5.72 -0.38
C MET A 252 -0.54 -7.25 -0.23
N ALA A 253 0.54 -7.93 0.14
CA ALA A 253 0.51 -9.36 0.47
C ALA A 253 -0.35 -9.63 1.71
N VAL A 254 -0.29 -8.78 2.73
CA VAL A 254 -1.17 -8.87 3.91
C VAL A 254 -2.64 -8.63 3.56
N VAL A 255 -2.93 -7.65 2.69
CA VAL A 255 -4.29 -7.43 2.16
C VAL A 255 -4.79 -8.66 1.39
N SER A 256 -3.94 -9.24 0.55
CA SER A 256 -4.25 -10.45 -0.22
C SER A 256 -4.48 -11.66 0.69
N LEU A 257 -3.70 -11.79 1.78
CA LEU A 257 -3.86 -12.82 2.80
C LEU A 257 -5.20 -12.68 3.55
N TYR A 258 -5.61 -11.44 3.86
CA TYR A 258 -6.93 -11.17 4.44
C TYR A 258 -8.07 -11.68 3.53
N PHE A 259 -8.01 -11.38 2.22
CA PHE A 259 -9.00 -11.89 1.28
C PHE A 259 -8.97 -13.42 1.19
N TYR A 260 -7.79 -14.01 1.13
CA TYR A 260 -7.61 -15.45 1.09
C TYR A 260 -8.20 -16.15 2.32
N ASN A 261 -7.89 -15.68 3.53
CA ASN A 261 -8.40 -16.28 4.76
C ASN A 261 -9.92 -16.15 4.91
N ASN A 262 -10.52 -15.14 4.28
CA ASN A 262 -11.96 -14.91 4.28
C ASN A 262 -12.66 -15.36 2.99
N ARG A 263 -11.99 -16.12 2.11
CA ARG A 263 -12.49 -16.53 0.79
C ARG A 263 -13.81 -17.31 0.80
N ASN A 264 -14.12 -17.99 1.90
CA ASN A 264 -15.35 -18.77 2.07
C ASN A 264 -16.51 -17.94 2.65
N LYS A 265 -16.28 -16.67 3.01
CA LYS A 265 -17.28 -15.77 3.57
C LYS A 265 -17.77 -14.79 2.51
N ASN A 266 -18.99 -14.28 2.68
CA ASN A 266 -19.56 -13.27 1.79
C ASN A 266 -19.09 -11.85 2.16
N ILE A 267 -17.80 -11.58 1.89
CA ILE A 267 -17.13 -10.31 2.23
C ILE A 267 -17.00 -9.33 1.05
N MET A 268 -17.23 -9.79 -0.18
CA MET A 268 -17.02 -8.97 -1.38
C MET A 268 -18.02 -7.80 -1.43
N GLY A 269 -17.53 -6.60 -1.73
CA GLY A 269 -18.35 -5.39 -1.78
C GLY A 269 -18.69 -4.77 -0.42
N LYS A 270 -18.23 -5.36 0.69
CA LYS A 270 -18.53 -4.92 2.05
C LYS A 270 -17.26 -4.46 2.76
N ASP A 271 -17.39 -3.40 3.53
CA ASP A 271 -16.35 -3.01 4.48
C ASP A 271 -16.36 -3.96 5.69
N PHE A 272 -15.20 -4.23 6.29
CA PHE A 272 -15.08 -5.16 7.43
C PHE A 272 -15.99 -4.78 8.60
N LYS A 273 -16.17 -3.49 8.87
CA LYS A 273 -17.03 -2.98 9.96
C LYS A 273 -18.51 -3.32 9.73
N GLN A 274 -18.93 -3.50 8.49
CA GLN A 274 -20.29 -3.95 8.17
C GLN A 274 -20.49 -5.44 8.45
N LEU A 275 -19.41 -6.23 8.49
CA LEU A 275 -19.46 -7.67 8.77
C LEU A 275 -19.52 -7.98 10.27
N ILE A 276 -18.94 -7.13 11.11
CA ILE A 276 -18.97 -7.28 12.58
C ILE A 276 -20.24 -6.71 13.20
N ALA A 277 -20.96 -5.83 12.48
CA ALA A 277 -22.18 -5.20 12.93
C ALA A 277 -23.46 -5.98 12.55
N SER A 278 -23.31 -7.03 11.73
CA SER A 278 -24.37 -7.96 11.31
C SER A 278 -24.33 -9.23 12.13
#